data_AF-A0AAU7XXV0-F1
#
_entry.id   AF-A0AAU7XXV0-F1
#
_cell.length_a   1.000
_cell.length_b   1.000
_cell.length_c   1.000
_cell.angle_alpha   90.00
_cell.angle_beta   90.00
_cell.angle_gamma   90.00
#
_symmetry.space_group_name_H-M   'P 1'
#
loop_
_entity.id
_entity.type
_entity.pdbx_description
1 polymer ?
#
loop_
_entity_poly.entity_id
_entity_poly.type
_entity_poly.pdbx_seq_one_letter_code
_entity_poly.pdbx_strand_id
1 'polypeptide(L)'
;MKYAMGMLCALVAGAASAEQVLVRADKGHQCVGDAFSLGDVSDVLFLERACELPVSRAAERRAYVSRSEGAEVRGCWRALSDGNYSVIDEAGGQQLLNRDAYAGAETTSSSSARIVRSPAGACP
;
A
#
# COMPACT_ATOMS: atom_id res chain seq x y z
N MET A 1 32.19 -36.11 -26.57
CA MET A 1 31.93 -36.27 -25.12
C MET A 1 31.78 -34.87 -24.55
N LYS A 2 30.55 -34.43 -24.24
CA LYS A 2 30.02 -34.30 -22.86
C LYS A 2 30.87 -33.29 -22.05
N TYR A 3 30.39 -32.17 -21.52
CA TYR A 3 29.14 -31.96 -20.80
C TYR A 3 28.66 -30.49 -20.88
N ALA A 4 27.34 -30.33 -20.91
CA ALA A 4 26.63 -29.07 -20.85
C ALA A 4 26.85 -28.36 -19.49
N MET A 5 27.24 -27.08 -19.55
CA MET A 5 27.27 -26.19 -18.39
C MET A 5 25.83 -25.77 -18.09
N GLY A 6 25.23 -26.44 -17.10
CA GLY A 6 23.87 -26.19 -16.67
C GLY A 6 23.72 -24.79 -16.07
N MET A 7 23.05 -23.91 -16.81
CA MET A 7 22.55 -22.64 -16.30
C MET A 7 21.33 -22.94 -15.43
N LEU A 8 21.55 -23.10 -14.12
CA LEU A 8 20.47 -23.06 -13.13
C LEU A 8 19.92 -21.62 -13.09
N CYS A 9 18.92 -21.34 -13.91
CA CYS A 9 17.99 -20.26 -13.63
C CYS A 9 17.23 -20.65 -12.36
N ALA A 10 17.68 -20.15 -11.21
CA ALA A 10 16.87 -20.14 -10.02
C ALA A 10 15.59 -19.36 -10.34
N LEU A 11 14.51 -20.10 -10.58
CA LEU A 11 13.15 -19.60 -10.53
C LEU A 11 12.97 -19.03 -9.12
N VAL A 12 13.16 -17.73 -8.98
CA VAL A 12 12.63 -16.99 -7.82
C VAL A 12 11.13 -17.05 -8.01
N ALA A 13 10.51 -18.14 -7.55
CA ALA A 13 9.08 -18.21 -7.38
C ALA A 13 8.75 -17.08 -6.40
N GLY A 14 8.26 -15.98 -6.96
CA GLY A 14 7.79 -14.85 -6.18
C GLY A 14 6.67 -15.35 -5.31
N ALA A 15 6.99 -15.72 -4.08
CA ALA A 15 6.03 -15.67 -3.00
C ALA A 15 5.55 -14.24 -3.01
N ALA A 16 4.33 -14.02 -3.52
CA ALA A 16 3.59 -12.78 -3.26
C ALA A 16 3.50 -12.73 -1.73
N SER A 17 4.49 -12.07 -1.14
CA SER A 17 4.64 -11.99 0.29
C SER A 17 3.47 -11.16 0.76
N ALA A 18 2.71 -11.69 1.71
CA ALA A 18 1.61 -10.98 2.32
C ALA A 18 2.16 -9.65 2.86
N GLU A 19 1.80 -8.57 2.20
CA GLU A 19 2.30 -7.23 2.49
C GLU A 19 1.25 -6.48 3.29
N GLN A 20 1.69 -5.79 4.33
CA GLN A 20 0.78 -4.94 5.10
C GLN A 20 0.59 -3.60 4.41
N VAL A 21 -0.68 -3.17 4.31
CA VAL A 21 -1.08 -1.88 3.76
C VAL A 21 -2.08 -1.18 4.67
N LEU A 22 -2.16 0.15 4.57
CA LEU A 22 -3.31 0.91 5.05
C LEU A 22 -4.14 1.34 3.85
N VAL A 23 -5.45 1.15 3.95
CA VAL A 23 -6.39 1.53 2.90
C VAL A 23 -7.42 2.49 3.45
N ARG A 24 -7.89 3.44 2.63
CA ARG A 24 -8.98 4.31 3.05
C ARG A 24 -10.23 3.46 3.29
N ALA A 25 -10.82 3.64 4.47
CA ALA A 25 -12.02 2.94 4.88
C ALA A 25 -13.24 3.57 4.19
N ASP A 26 -13.49 3.12 2.96
CA ASP A 26 -14.68 3.44 2.20
C ASP A 26 -15.68 2.26 2.26
N LYS A 27 -16.94 2.48 1.86
CA LYS A 27 -18.05 1.52 2.02
C LYS A 27 -17.66 0.12 1.54
N GLY A 28 -17.50 -0.81 2.49
CA GLY A 28 -17.20 -2.23 2.24
C GLY A 28 -15.73 -2.63 2.40
N HIS A 29 -14.86 -1.71 2.82
CA HIS A 29 -13.41 -1.92 2.96
C HIS A 29 -12.90 -1.48 4.35
N GLN A 30 -13.64 -1.81 5.40
CA GLN A 30 -13.43 -1.23 6.73
C GLN A 30 -13.52 -2.24 7.88
N CYS A 31 -14.18 -3.39 7.68
CA CYS A 31 -14.40 -4.38 8.72
C CYS A 31 -13.46 -5.56 8.59
N VAL A 32 -12.93 -6.03 9.74
CA VAL A 32 -12.04 -7.19 9.77
C VAL A 32 -12.70 -8.37 9.07
N GLY A 33 -11.97 -8.98 8.13
CA GLY A 33 -12.47 -10.06 7.30
C GLY A 33 -12.96 -9.63 5.92
N ASP A 34 -13.25 -8.34 5.69
CA ASP A 34 -13.63 -7.85 4.36
C ASP A 34 -12.50 -8.13 3.37
N ALA A 35 -12.83 -8.81 2.27
CA ALA A 35 -11.92 -9.07 1.16
C ALA A 35 -12.27 -8.13 0.00
N PHE A 36 -11.26 -7.56 -0.64
CA PHE A 36 -11.45 -6.53 -1.65
C PHE A 36 -10.31 -6.49 -2.67
N SER A 37 -10.56 -5.87 -3.82
CA SER A 37 -9.51 -5.54 -4.79
C SER A 37 -8.80 -4.26 -4.35
N LEU A 38 -7.48 -4.24 -4.42
CA LEU A 38 -6.69 -3.04 -4.14
C LEU A 38 -7.03 -1.87 -5.08
N GLY A 39 -7.64 -2.15 -6.24
CA GLY A 39 -8.12 -1.13 -7.18
C GLY A 39 -9.45 -0.48 -6.79
N ASP A 40 -10.21 -1.08 -5.86
CA ASP A 40 -11.53 -0.57 -5.45
C ASP A 40 -11.44 0.53 -4.38
N VAL A 41 -10.29 0.64 -3.71
CA VAL A 41 -10.04 1.65 -2.65
C VAL A 41 -9.35 2.89 -3.23
N SER A 42 -9.72 4.06 -2.71
CA SER A 42 -9.18 5.33 -3.20
C SER A 42 -7.72 5.53 -2.82
N ASP A 43 -7.27 4.97 -1.69
CA ASP A 43 -5.89 5.11 -1.21
C ASP A 43 -5.30 3.79 -0.77
N VAL A 44 -4.04 3.57 -1.09
CA VAL A 44 -3.22 2.47 -0.58
C VAL A 44 -1.87 3.02 -0.10
N LEU A 45 -1.59 2.86 1.19
CA LEU A 45 -0.34 3.22 1.84
C LEU A 45 0.41 1.92 2.15
N PHE A 46 1.50 1.67 1.45
CA PHE A 46 2.31 0.46 1.65
C PHE A 46 3.24 0.66 2.85
N LEU A 47 3.26 -0.27 3.81
CA LEU A 47 4.08 -0.11 5.03
C LEU A 47 5.57 -0.39 4.77
N GLU A 48 5.87 -1.30 3.85
CA GLU A 48 7.22 -1.83 3.67
C GLU A 48 7.91 -1.26 2.43
N ARG A 49 7.16 -1.05 1.33
CA ARG A 49 7.70 -0.48 0.09
C ARG A 49 8.31 0.89 0.32
N ALA A 50 9.58 1.04 -0.05
CA ALA A 50 10.26 2.33 -0.04
C ALA A 50 9.61 3.31 -1.02
N CYS A 51 9.67 4.60 -0.70
CA CYS A 51 9.37 5.66 -1.65
C CYS A 51 10.42 5.68 -2.77
N GLU A 52 9.98 5.62 -4.02
CA GLU A 52 10.87 5.67 -5.21
C GLU A 52 10.91 7.05 -5.87
N LEU A 53 10.06 7.99 -5.43
CA LEU A 53 10.01 9.34 -6.01
C LEU A 53 11.21 10.19 -5.55
N PRO A 54 11.73 11.09 -6.41
CA PRO A 54 12.83 11.99 -6.08
C PRO A 54 12.37 13.16 -5.19
N VAL A 55 11.77 12.87 -4.04
CA VAL A 55 11.23 13.84 -3.09
C VAL A 55 12.15 14.05 -1.89
N SER A 56 11.96 15.17 -1.20
CA SER A 56 12.70 15.45 0.03
C SER A 56 12.41 14.37 1.09
N ARG A 57 13.50 13.91 1.74
CA ARG A 57 13.47 12.86 2.76
C ARG A 57 12.78 11.56 2.29
N ALA A 58 12.94 11.18 1.02
CA ALA A 58 12.37 9.94 0.46
C ALA A 58 12.71 8.70 1.29
N ALA A 59 13.92 8.61 1.87
CA ALA A 59 14.33 7.50 2.74
C ALA A 59 13.50 7.37 4.04
N GLU A 60 12.84 8.45 4.48
CA GLU A 60 11.92 8.44 5.63
C GLU A 60 10.46 8.13 5.22
N ARG A 61 10.21 7.90 3.92
CA ARG A 61 8.88 7.74 3.34
C ARG A 61 8.68 6.35 2.73
N ARG A 62 7.43 5.98 2.57
CA ARG A 62 6.97 4.72 1.97
C ARG A 62 6.09 4.97 0.76
N ALA A 63 5.92 3.96 -0.08
CA ALA A 63 5.12 4.09 -1.30
C ALA A 63 3.63 4.31 -0.98
N TYR A 64 3.01 5.20 -1.75
CA TYR A 64 1.59 5.53 -1.67
C TYR A 64 1.00 5.54 -3.08
N VAL A 65 -0.27 5.13 -3.18
CA VAL A 65 -1.06 5.22 -4.40
C VAL A 65 -2.42 5.82 -4.05
N SER A 66 -2.80 6.86 -4.81
CA SER A 66 -4.13 7.47 -4.79
C SER A 66 -4.86 7.12 -6.07
N ARG A 67 -6.18 6.94 -6.00
CA ARG A 67 -7.06 6.71 -7.13
C ARG A 67 -8.28 7.62 -7.06
N SER A 68 -8.55 8.29 -8.16
CA SER A 68 -9.73 9.15 -8.31
C SER A 68 -10.16 9.14 -9.77
N GLU A 69 -11.45 8.92 -10.03
CA GLU A 69 -12.06 9.01 -11.37
C GLU A 69 -11.33 8.22 -12.47
N GLY A 70 -10.74 7.07 -12.13
CA GLY A 70 -10.00 6.22 -13.07
C GLY A 70 -8.56 6.66 -13.34
N ALA A 71 -8.08 7.74 -12.70
CA ALA A 71 -6.67 8.10 -12.64
C ALA A 71 -6.01 7.50 -11.40
N GLU A 72 -4.78 7.03 -11.57
CA GLU A 72 -3.90 6.59 -10.48
C GLU A 72 -2.76 7.60 -10.36
N VAL A 73 -2.49 8.05 -9.14
CA VAL A 73 -1.38 8.97 -8.82
C VAL A 73 -0.46 8.28 -7.85
N ARG A 74 0.83 8.24 -8.17
CA ARG A 74 1.86 7.69 -7.29
C ARG A 74 2.36 8.78 -6.34
N GLY A 75 2.68 8.37 -5.13
CA GLY A 75 3.22 9.27 -4.13
C GLY A 75 4.05 8.57 -3.08
N CYS A 76 4.42 9.33 -2.07
CA CYS A 76 5.17 8.89 -0.92
C CYS A 76 4.56 9.40 0.37
N TRP A 77 4.40 8.51 1.35
CA TRP A 77 3.78 8.83 2.62
C TRP A 77 4.72 8.62 3.81
N ARG A 78 4.41 9.28 4.93
CA ARG A 78 5.02 9.02 6.24
C ARG A 78 4.02 9.25 7.35
N ALA A 79 4.19 8.53 8.45
CA ALA A 79 3.52 8.88 9.70
C ALA A 79 4.12 10.16 10.29
N LEU A 80 3.26 10.98 10.88
CA LEU A 80 3.62 12.16 11.64
C LEU A 80 3.43 11.92 13.15
N SER A 81 4.11 12.71 13.95
CA SER A 81 4.06 12.62 15.42
C SER A 81 2.71 13.06 16.02
N ASP A 82 1.94 13.85 15.27
CA ASP A 82 0.58 14.29 15.64
C ASP A 82 -0.48 13.21 15.39
N GLY A 83 -0.07 12.05 14.85
CA GLY A 83 -0.96 10.94 14.54
C GLY A 83 -1.50 10.93 13.11
N ASN A 84 -1.31 11.99 12.32
CA ASN A 84 -1.73 12.03 10.92
C ASN A 84 -0.71 11.36 9.99
N TYR A 85 -1.08 11.19 8.72
CA TYR A 85 -0.16 10.81 7.66
C TYR A 85 0.08 12.00 6.73
N SER A 86 1.34 12.23 6.35
CA SER A 86 1.70 13.19 5.30
C SER A 86 1.98 12.43 4.01
N VAL A 87 1.37 12.86 2.91
CA VAL A 87 1.66 12.37 1.56
C VAL A 87 2.24 13.49 0.71
N ILE A 88 3.11 13.10 -0.21
CA ILE A 88 3.58 13.92 -1.33
C ILE A 88 3.40 13.11 -2.61
N ASP A 89 2.71 13.66 -3.60
CA ASP A 89 2.54 13.01 -4.90
C ASP A 89 3.72 13.29 -5.85
N GLU A 90 3.71 12.64 -7.00
CA GLU A 90 4.71 12.82 -8.06
C GLU A 90 4.72 14.22 -8.70
N ALA A 91 3.63 14.99 -8.58
CA ALA A 91 3.55 16.39 -8.99
C ALA A 91 4.06 17.35 -7.90
N GLY A 92 4.47 16.84 -6.74
CA GLY A 92 4.93 17.61 -5.59
C GLY A 92 3.80 18.18 -4.73
N GLY A 93 2.54 17.84 -5.02
CA GLY A 93 1.38 18.15 -4.20
C GLY A 93 1.51 17.47 -2.84
N GLN A 94 1.14 18.18 -1.77
CA GLN A 94 1.23 17.68 -0.41
C GLN A 94 -0.12 17.70 0.28
N GLN A 95 -0.43 16.64 1.03
CA GLN A 95 -1.67 16.51 1.76
C GLN A 95 -1.44 15.87 3.13
N LEU A 96 -2.28 16.25 4.09
CA LEU A 96 -2.44 15.58 5.37
C LEU A 96 -3.66 14.67 5.32
N LEU A 97 -3.48 13.43 5.76
CA LEU A 97 -4.52 12.42 5.82
C LEU A 97 -4.81 12.09 7.27
N ASN A 98 -6.10 12.04 7.62
CA ASN A 98 -6.54 11.62 8.94
C ASN A 98 -6.33 10.11 9.08
N ARG A 99 -5.51 9.69 10.05
CA ARG A 99 -5.21 8.28 10.33
C ARG A 99 -6.45 7.45 10.66
N ASP A 100 -7.46 8.05 11.29
CA ASP A 100 -8.66 7.33 11.71
C ASP A 100 -9.59 6.98 10.53
N ALA A 101 -9.29 7.50 9.33
CA ALA A 101 -9.97 7.13 8.10
C ALA A 101 -9.36 5.87 7.44
N TYR A 102 -8.33 5.25 8.02
CA TYR A 102 -7.61 4.14 7.39
C TYR A 102 -7.76 2.82 8.15
N ALA A 103 -8.16 1.79 7.42
CA ALA A 103 -8.13 0.40 7.88
C ALA A 103 -6.75 -0.22 7.62
N GLY A 104 -6.33 -1.17 8.45
CA GLY A 104 -5.18 -2.02 8.17
C GLY A 104 -5.61 -3.27 7.40
N ALA A 105 -4.89 -3.58 6.32
CA ALA A 105 -5.14 -4.75 5.50
C ALA A 105 -3.84 -5.51 5.21
N GLU A 106 -3.98 -6.78 4.87
CA GLU A 106 -2.90 -7.64 4.41
C GLU A 106 -3.20 -8.09 2.98
N THR A 107 -2.22 -8.00 2.09
CA THR A 107 -2.39 -8.47 0.71
C THR A 107 -2.45 -10.00 0.69
N THR A 108 -3.45 -10.53 -0.01
CA THR A 108 -3.61 -11.97 -0.23
C THR A 108 -3.11 -12.38 -1.61
N SER A 109 -2.93 -11.41 -2.50
CA SER A 109 -2.32 -11.52 -3.83
C SER A 109 -1.75 -10.17 -4.26
N SER A 110 -1.24 -10.07 -5.48
CA SER A 110 -0.77 -8.79 -6.03
C SER A 110 -1.88 -7.73 -6.22
N SER A 111 -3.15 -8.14 -6.28
CA SER A 111 -4.28 -7.26 -6.57
C SER A 111 -5.39 -7.31 -5.51
N SER A 112 -5.27 -8.17 -4.50
CA SER A 112 -6.31 -8.38 -3.50
C SER A 112 -5.75 -8.28 -2.09
N ALA A 113 -6.61 -7.85 -1.17
CA ALA A 113 -6.27 -7.74 0.25
C ALA A 113 -7.47 -8.12 1.12
N ARG A 114 -7.18 -8.33 2.40
CA ARG A 114 -8.19 -8.54 3.44
C ARG A 114 -7.94 -7.58 4.59
N ILE A 115 -9.01 -6.95 5.09
CA ILE A 115 -8.93 -6.11 6.28
C ILE A 115 -8.60 -6.97 7.50
N VAL A 116 -7.55 -6.60 8.21
CA VAL A 116 -7.10 -7.25 9.46
C VAL A 116 -7.24 -6.32 10.67
N ARG A 117 -7.46 -5.03 10.45
CA ARG A 117 -7.69 -4.03 11.50
C ARG A 117 -8.66 -2.96 11.02
N SER A 118 -9.79 -2.83 11.70
CA SER A 118 -10.76 -1.76 11.45
C SER A 118 -10.32 -0.41 12.02
N PRO A 119 -10.74 0.71 11.43
CA PRO A 119 -10.70 2.00 12.09
C PRO A 119 -11.64 2.01 13.31
N ALA A 120 -11.33 2.86 14.30
CA ALA A 120 -12.11 2.94 15.53
C ALA A 120 -13.57 3.35 15.25
N GLY A 121 -14.52 2.56 15.75
CA GLY A 121 -15.96 2.83 15.58
C GLY A 121 -16.52 2.59 14.17
N ALA A 122 -15.74 2.03 13.24
CA ALA A 122 -16.18 1.81 11.86
C ALA A 122 -17.11 0.59 11.68
N CYS A 123 -17.07 -0.37 12.61
CA CYS A 123 -17.79 -1.63 12.53
C CYS A 123 -18.49 -1.94 13.87
N PRO A 124 -19.74 -2.44 13.85
CA PRO A 124 -20.52 -2.77 15.04
C PRO A 124 -20.04 -4.03 15.77
#